data_AF-A0A2E4QYH5-F1
#
_entry.id   AF-A0A2E4QYH5-F1
#
_cell.length_a   1.000
_cell.length_b   1.000
_cell.length_c   1.000
_cell.angle_alpha   90.00
_cell.angle_beta   90.00
_cell.angle_gamma   90.00
#
_symmetry.space_group_name_H-M   'P 1'
#
loop_
_entity.id
_entity.type
_entity.pdbx_description
1 polymer ?
#
loop_
_entity_poly.entity_id
_entity_poly.type
_entity_poly.pdbx_seq_one_letter_code
_entity_poly.pdbx_strand_id
1 'polypeptide(L)'
;ETEFVLLGNPYRDDPAQGLAVQILYRDAPRADAQIEIFEKAPDGAVEVSLMRSNAEGVAVIDIKSGHTYLLDAVLLRVPEPNAANGSLAHWESLWAAVTFAVPEG
;
A
#
# COMPACT_ATOMS: atom_id res chain seq x y z
N GLU A 1 4.44 -3.30 -13.09
CA GLU A 1 4.73 -2.68 -11.78
C GLU A 1 3.84 -3.29 -10.69
N THR A 2 3.91 -2.75 -9.47
CA THR A 2 2.90 -2.90 -8.43
C THR A 2 2.48 -1.52 -7.98
N GLU A 3 1.21 -1.34 -7.63
CA GLU A 3 0.62 -0.02 -7.36
C GLU A 3 -0.46 -0.09 -6.28
N PHE A 4 -0.70 1.04 -5.63
CA PHE A 4 -1.85 1.24 -4.75
C PHE A 4 -2.90 2.11 -5.44
N VAL A 5 -4.16 1.73 -5.27
CA VAL A 5 -5.33 2.54 -5.63
C VAL A 5 -6.12 2.82 -4.35
N LEU A 6 -6.36 4.09 -4.06
CA LEU A 6 -7.27 4.48 -2.99
C LEU A 6 -8.71 4.32 -3.48
N LEU A 7 -9.50 3.50 -2.79
CA LEU A 7 -10.92 3.27 -3.13
C LEU A 7 -11.86 4.21 -2.38
N GLY A 8 -11.34 4.99 -1.42
CA GLY A 8 -12.01 6.07 -0.72
C GLY A 8 -11.20 7.36 -0.77
N ASN A 9 -11.82 8.44 -0.29
CA ASN A 9 -11.20 9.76 -0.22
C ASN A 9 -10.90 10.13 1.25
N PRO A 10 -9.62 10.06 1.70
CA PRO A 10 -9.26 10.34 3.09
C PRO A 10 -9.47 11.82 3.50
N TYR A 11 -9.81 12.69 2.55
CA TYR A 11 -10.09 14.11 2.80
C TYR A 11 -11.59 14.44 2.89
N ARG A 12 -12.46 13.45 2.69
CA ARG A 12 -13.92 13.66 2.65
C ARG A 12 -14.72 12.59 3.38
N ASP A 13 -14.28 11.34 3.29
CA ASP A 13 -15.02 10.21 3.82
C ASP A 13 -14.83 10.09 5.34
N ASP A 14 -15.78 9.44 6.02
CA ASP A 14 -15.75 9.25 7.47
C ASP A 14 -14.59 8.31 7.88
N PRO A 15 -13.58 8.79 8.62
CA PRO A 15 -12.44 7.97 9.04
C PRO A 15 -12.84 6.76 9.88
N ALA A 16 -13.99 6.80 10.57
CA ALA A 16 -14.48 5.66 11.35
C ALA A 16 -14.85 4.43 10.49
N GLN A 17 -14.98 4.59 9.16
CA GLN A 17 -15.18 3.48 8.22
C GLN A 17 -13.85 2.90 7.70
N GLY A 18 -12.71 3.51 8.05
CA GLY A 18 -11.41 3.19 7.48
C GLY A 18 -11.25 3.68 6.04
N LEU A 19 -10.07 3.44 5.47
CA LEU A 19 -9.75 3.71 4.08
C LEU A 19 -9.51 2.40 3.33
N ALA A 20 -10.43 2.05 2.43
CA ALA A 20 -10.23 0.93 1.53
C ALA A 20 -9.14 1.28 0.49
N VAL A 21 -8.15 0.41 0.36
CA VAL A 21 -7.09 0.49 -0.65
C VAL A 21 -6.99 -0.81 -1.40
N GLN A 22 -6.65 -0.75 -2.68
CA GLN A 22 -6.40 -1.91 -3.51
C GLN A 22 -4.94 -1.94 -3.93
N ILE A 23 -4.31 -3.10 -3.82
CA ILE A 23 -2.97 -3.34 -4.35
C ILE A 23 -3.03 -4.20 -5.60
N LEU A 24 -2.38 -3.70 -6.65
CA LEU A 24 -2.34 -4.32 -7.96
C LEU A 24 -0.91 -4.74 -8.33
N TYR A 25 -0.81 -5.73 -9.18
CA TYR A 25 0.42 -6.14 -9.85
C TYR A 25 0.11 -6.38 -11.32
N ARG A 26 0.71 -5.56 -12.20
CA ARG A 26 0.39 -5.52 -13.64
C ARG A 26 -1.13 -5.41 -13.87
N ASP A 27 -1.76 -4.40 -13.26
CA ASP A 27 -3.21 -4.11 -13.32
C ASP A 27 -4.14 -5.20 -12.75
N ALA A 28 -3.59 -6.30 -12.21
CA ALA A 28 -4.38 -7.38 -11.61
C ALA A 28 -4.38 -7.30 -10.08
N PRO A 29 -5.50 -7.62 -9.40
CA PRO A 29 -5.56 -7.76 -7.96
C PRO A 29 -4.45 -8.63 -7.38
N ARG A 30 -3.72 -8.11 -6.41
CA ARG A 30 -2.67 -8.85 -5.70
C ARG A 30 -3.21 -9.31 -4.34
N ALA A 31 -3.75 -10.51 -4.31
CA ALA A 31 -4.26 -11.13 -3.09
C ALA A 31 -3.15 -11.52 -2.11
N ASP A 32 -3.49 -11.54 -0.82
CA ASP A 32 -2.58 -11.91 0.28
C ASP A 32 -1.25 -11.12 0.27
N ALA A 33 -1.30 -9.88 -0.22
CA ALA A 33 -0.15 -9.00 -0.22
C ALA A 33 0.01 -8.37 1.15
N GLN A 34 1.21 -8.47 1.73
CA GLN A 34 1.55 -7.71 2.93
C GLN A 34 1.65 -6.23 2.58
N ILE A 35 1.00 -5.40 3.41
CA ILE A 35 1.03 -3.94 3.38
C ILE A 35 1.60 -3.50 4.73
N GLU A 36 2.68 -2.72 4.71
CA GLU A 36 3.20 -2.04 5.89
C GLU A 36 2.55 -0.66 6.01
N ILE A 37 2.07 -0.35 7.22
CA ILE A 37 1.30 0.86 7.51
C ILE A 37 2.09 1.64 8.54
N PHE A 38 2.62 2.78 8.13
CA PHE A 38 3.21 3.77 9.02
C PHE A 38 2.16 4.82 9.35
N GLU A 39 1.66 4.80 10.57
CA GLU A 39 0.75 5.80 11.11
C GLU A 39 1.55 6.83 11.90
N LYS A 40 1.49 8.11 11.49
CA LYS A 40 2.10 9.22 12.22
C LYS A 40 1.02 10.08 12.88
N ALA A 41 1.07 10.16 14.21
CA ALA A 41 0.20 11.00 15.03
C ALA A 41 0.58 12.49 14.95
N PRO A 42 -0.31 13.42 15.35
CA PRO A 42 -0.04 14.86 15.35
C PRO A 42 1.17 15.30 16.18
N ASP A 43 1.50 14.56 17.24
CA ASP A 43 2.68 14.79 18.08
C ASP A 43 4.00 14.27 17.45
N GLY A 44 3.91 13.61 16.30
CA GLY A 44 5.03 13.06 15.56
C GLY A 44 5.38 11.62 15.91
N ALA A 45 4.69 10.98 16.86
CA ALA A 45 4.87 9.56 17.14
C ALA A 45 4.48 8.71 15.92
N VAL A 46 5.24 7.64 15.65
CA VAL A 46 4.99 6.71 14.53
C VAL A 46 4.71 5.32 15.07
N GLU A 47 3.57 4.76 14.69
CA GLU A 47 3.23 3.36 14.89
C GLU A 47 3.33 2.61 13.55
N VAL A 48 3.87 1.40 13.58
CA VAL A 48 4.01 0.54 12.39
C VAL A 48 3.21 -0.73 12.59
N SER A 49 2.39 -1.08 11.61
CA SER A 49 1.60 -2.31 11.62
C SER A 49 1.60 -2.98 10.24
N LEU A 50 1.22 -4.25 10.20
CA LEU A 50 1.12 -5.04 8.98
C LEU A 50 -0.32 -5.48 8.76
N MET A 51 -0.79 -5.37 7.52
CA MET A 51 -2.06 -5.92 7.07
C MET A 51 -1.86 -6.76 5.80
N ARG A 52 -2.81 -7.63 5.49
CA ARG A 52 -2.83 -8.41 4.25
C ARG A 52 -4.08 -8.10 3.43
N SER A 53 -3.91 -7.95 2.12
CA SER A 53 -5.03 -7.79 1.19
C SER A 53 -5.84 -9.08 1.04
N ASN A 54 -7.13 -8.94 0.77
CA ASN A 54 -8.04 -10.05 0.51
C ASN A 54 -7.91 -10.61 -0.92
N ALA A 55 -8.81 -11.49 -1.33
CA ALA A 55 -8.79 -12.12 -2.67
C ALA A 55 -8.91 -11.12 -3.83
N GLU A 56 -9.56 -9.98 -3.59
CA GLU A 56 -9.73 -8.88 -4.52
C GLU A 56 -8.56 -7.87 -4.46
N GLY A 57 -7.50 -8.18 -3.70
CA GLY A 57 -6.36 -7.28 -3.50
C GLY A 57 -6.72 -6.05 -2.65
N VAL A 58 -7.81 -6.09 -1.89
CA VAL A 58 -8.30 -4.97 -1.08
C VAL A 58 -7.92 -5.15 0.39
N ALA A 59 -7.51 -4.07 1.04
CA ALA A 59 -7.35 -3.96 2.48
C ALA A 59 -8.09 -2.71 2.98
N VAL A 60 -8.71 -2.78 4.16
CA VAL A 60 -9.36 -1.64 4.81
C VAL A 60 -8.48 -1.17 5.94
N ILE A 61 -7.86 -0.01 5.76
CA ILE A 61 -6.90 0.56 6.70
C ILE A 61 -7.65 1.37 7.74
N ASP A 62 -7.47 1.05 9.02
CA ASP A 62 -7.98 1.89 10.10
C ASP A 62 -7.24 3.24 10.08
N ILE A 63 -7.98 4.33 9.97
CA ILE A 63 -7.43 5.68 9.88
C ILE A 63 -8.02 6.62 10.94
N LYS A 64 -7.22 7.57 11.42
CA LYS A 64 -7.59 8.51 12.49
C LYS A 64 -7.48 9.94 11.99
N SER A 65 -8.43 10.80 12.39
CA SER A 65 -8.40 12.24 12.09
C SER A 65 -7.13 12.89 12.61
N GLY A 66 -6.53 13.78 11.82
CA GLY A 66 -5.28 14.47 12.13
C GLY A 66 -4.00 13.66 11.88
N HIS A 67 -4.11 12.36 11.58
CA HIS A 67 -2.94 11.50 11.36
C HIS A 67 -2.47 11.55 9.89
N THR A 68 -1.20 11.23 9.66
CA THR A 68 -0.62 11.03 8.33
C THR A 68 -0.16 9.59 8.16
N TYR A 69 -0.38 9.02 6.99
CA TYR A 69 -0.09 7.62 6.71
C TYR A 69 0.88 7.48 5.54
N LEU A 70 1.80 6.54 5.64
CA LEU A 70 2.51 5.94 4.51
C LEU A 70 2.13 4.45 4.48
N LEU A 71 1.62 4.00 3.34
CA LEU A 71 1.45 2.58 3.05
C LEU A 71 2.55 2.18 2.09
N ASP A 72 3.21 1.05 2.35
CA ASP A 72 4.09 0.43 1.38
C ASP A 72 3.81 -1.06 1.21
N ALA A 73 4.21 -1.58 0.05
CA ALA A 73 4.19 -3.00 -0.23
C ALA A 73 5.30 -3.35 -1.23
N VAL A 74 6.05 -4.40 -0.91
CA VAL A 74 7.14 -4.90 -1.74
C VAL A 74 6.76 -6.24 -2.35
N LEU A 75 7.00 -6.41 -3.65
CA LEU A 75 6.98 -7.70 -4.33
C LEU A 75 8.40 -8.07 -4.72
N LEU A 76 8.93 -9.15 -4.14
CA LEU A 76 10.17 -9.77 -4.59
C LEU A 76 9.84 -10.91 -5.56
N ARG A 77 10.41 -10.89 -6.76
CA ARG A 77 10.19 -11.94 -7.77
C ARG A 77 11.46 -12.22 -8.56
N VAL A 78 11.47 -13.33 -9.29
CA VAL A 78 12.48 -13.56 -10.33
C VAL A 78 12.13 -12.67 -11.53
N PRO A 79 13.09 -11.92 -12.10
CA PRO A 79 12.84 -11.09 -13.26
C PRO A 79 12.48 -11.90 -14.49
N GLU A 80 11.60 -11.36 -15.32
CA GLU A 80 11.29 -11.94 -16.62
C GLU A 80 12.55 -11.95 -17.49
N PRO A 81 12.78 -13.01 -18.29
CA PRO A 81 13.88 -13.02 -19.23
C PRO A 81 13.75 -11.88 -20.24
N ASN A 82 14.71 -10.95 -20.26
CA ASN A 82 14.79 -9.91 -21.28
C ASN A 82 15.88 -10.27 -22.31
N ALA A 83 15.48 -10.39 -23.58
CA ALA A 83 16.37 -10.72 -24.70
C ALA A 83 17.49 -9.69 -24.94
N ALA A 84 17.33 -8.45 -24.49
CA ALA A 84 18.35 -7.40 -24.65
C ALA A 84 19.47 -7.45 -23.59
N ASN A 85 19.21 -8.00 -22.41
CA ASN A 85 20.11 -7.90 -21.26
C ASN A 85 20.53 -9.24 -20.65
N GLY A 86 20.02 -10.38 -21.15
CA GLY A 86 20.35 -11.71 -20.64
C GLY A 86 20.29 -11.74 -19.11
N SER A 87 19.16 -11.37 -18.52
CA SER A 87 19.03 -11.04 -17.09
C SER A 87 19.84 -11.98 -16.18
N LEU A 88 20.95 -11.47 -15.64
CA LEU A 88 21.78 -12.13 -14.61
C LEU A 88 21.18 -11.98 -13.21
N ALA A 89 20.19 -11.11 -13.03
CA ALA A 89 19.58 -10.87 -11.73
C ALA A 89 18.72 -12.06 -11.33
N HIS A 90 19.01 -12.64 -10.17
CA HIS A 90 18.21 -13.71 -9.59
C HIS A 90 16.91 -13.21 -8.97
N TRP A 91 16.86 -11.93 -8.61
CA TRP A 91 15.73 -11.29 -7.95
C TRP A 91 15.56 -9.85 -8.43
N GLU A 92 14.32 -9.40 -8.46
CA GLU A 92 13.92 -8.01 -8.62
C GLU A 92 12.85 -7.65 -7.58
N SER A 93 12.85 -6.38 -7.16
CA SER A 93 11.85 -5.85 -6.25
C SER A 93 11.01 -4.80 -6.96
N LEU A 94 9.70 -4.93 -6.83
CA LEU A 94 8.72 -3.92 -7.25
C LEU A 94 8.09 -3.33 -6.00
N TRP A 95 7.93 -2.01 -5.98
CA TRP A 95 7.50 -1.26 -4.82
C TRP A 95 6.26 -0.46 -5.16
N ALA A 96 5.25 -0.52 -4.31
CA ALA A 96 4.12 0.40 -4.30
C ALA A 96 4.18 1.19 -2.99
N ALA A 97 3.96 2.49 -3.07
CA ALA A 97 3.84 3.33 -1.89
C ALA A 97 2.81 4.43 -2.13
N VAL A 98 2.07 4.79 -1.09
CA VAL A 98 1.16 5.94 -1.10
C VAL A 98 1.23 6.66 0.24
N THR A 99 1.23 7.98 0.20
CA THR A 99 1.20 8.84 1.39
C THR A 99 -0.04 9.72 1.34
N PHE A 100 -0.75 9.81 2.45
CA PHE A 100 -1.92 10.69 2.59
C PHE A 100 -2.07 11.17 4.03
N ALA A 101 -2.81 12.26 4.21
CA ALA A 101 -3.20 12.77 5.52
C ALA A 101 -4.71 12.69 5.68
N VAL A 102 -5.17 12.55 6.92
CA VAL A 102 -6.59 12.64 7.29
C VAL A 102 -6.80 13.95 8.03
N PRO A 103 -7.70 14.85 7.56
CA PRO A 103 -7.98 16.11 8.25
C PRO A 103 -8.48 15.92 9.68
N GLU A 104 -8.30 16.92 10.56
CA GLU A 104 -8.78 16.88 11.96
C GLU A 104 -10.31 16.97 12.09
N GLY A 105 -11.01 17.47 11.04
CA GLY A 105 -12.44 17.75 11.05
C GLY A 105 -12.78 19.18 11.45
#